data_AF-A0A1M5EMF7-F1
#
_entry.id   AF-A0A1M5EMF7-F1
#
_cell.length_a   1.000
_cell.length_b   1.000
_cell.length_c   1.000
_cell.angle_alpha   90.00
_cell.angle_beta   90.00
_cell.angle_gamma   90.00
#
_symmetry.space_group_name_H-M   'P 1'
#
loop_
_entity.id
_entity.type
_entity.pdbx_description
1 polymer ?
#
loop_
_entity_poly.entity_id
_entity_poly.type
_entity_poly.pdbx_seq_one_letter_code
_entity_poly.pdbx_strand_id
1 'polypeptide(L)' 'MKYSEALEHKKEALKNADESVLKSYHIIITPADTGESAKYIEDFSKKPEDFNDNSCKKYSSNDEYEVVSFRKEEE' A
#
# COMPACT_ATOMS: atom_id res chain seq x y z
N MET A 1 10.99 0.26 6.09
CA MET A 1 10.76 1.42 6.99
C MET A 1 9.72 1.07 8.05
N LYS A 2 9.63 1.82 9.16
CA LYS A 2 8.56 1.57 10.15
C LYS A 2 7.20 2.00 9.62
N TYR A 3 6.11 1.46 10.18
CA TYR A 3 4.76 1.80 9.75
C TYR A 3 4.48 3.31 9.79
N SER A 4 4.93 3.99 10.84
CA SER A 4 4.77 5.44 10.97
C SER A 4 5.48 6.20 9.85
N GLU A 5 6.70 5.77 9.50
CA GLU A 5 7.44 6.37 8.37
C GLU A 5 6.74 6.09 7.04
N ALA A 6 6.22 4.87 6.85
CA ALA A 6 5.45 4.51 5.65
C ALA A 6 4.17 5.34 5.53
N LEU A 7 3.49 5.63 6.64
CA LEU A 7 2.34 6.53 6.68
C LEU A 7 2.69 7.94 6.24
N GLU A 8 3.78 8.49 6.77
CA GLU A 8 4.24 9.84 6.38
C GLU A 8 4.63 9.86 4.90
N HIS A 9 5.41 8.87 4.45
CA HIS A 9 5.86 8.76 3.06
C HIS A 9 4.69 8.59 2.09
N LYS A 10 3.70 7.76 2.42
CA LYS A 10 2.46 7.62 1.64
C LYS A 10 1.70 8.94 1.59
N LYS A 11 1.59 9.66 2.71
CA LYS A 11 0.87 10.94 2.77
C LYS A 11 1.56 12.01 1.93
N GLU A 12 2.88 12.06 1.95
CA GLU A 12 3.66 12.94 1.07
C GLU A 12 3.53 12.54 -0.40
N ALA A 13 3.57 11.25 -0.71
CA ALA A 13 3.34 10.75 -2.07
C ALA A 13 1.94 11.15 -2.55
N LEU A 14 0.90 10.97 -1.74
CA LEU A 14 -0.47 11.38 -2.07
C LEU A 14 -0.61 12.90 -2.25
N LYS A 15 0.14 13.69 -1.49
CA LYS A 15 0.11 15.15 -1.56
C LYS A 15 0.84 15.70 -2.79
N ASN A 16 1.94 15.06 -3.18
CA ASN A 16 2.75 15.48 -4.34
C ASN A 16 2.30 14.80 -5.64
N ALA A 17 1.57 13.68 -5.56
CA ALA A 17 1.08 12.99 -6.74
C ALA A 17 -0.02 13.80 -7.43
N ASP A 18 0.09 13.87 -8.75
CA ASP A 18 -0.95 14.43 -9.61
C ASP A 18 -2.28 13.66 -9.47
N GLU A 19 -3.40 14.36 -9.66
CA GLU A 19 -4.74 13.74 -9.63
C GLU A 19 -4.86 12.55 -10.58
N SER A 20 -4.18 12.60 -11.73
CA SER A 20 -4.14 11.50 -12.70
C SER A 20 -3.46 10.25 -12.10
N VAL A 21 -2.39 10.43 -11.32
CA VAL A 21 -1.71 9.32 -10.63
C VAL A 21 -2.60 8.80 -9.50
N LEU A 22 -3.22 9.68 -8.72
CA LEU A 22 -4.14 9.30 -7.64
C LEU A 22 -5.37 8.53 -8.15
N LYS A 23 -5.85 8.88 -9.35
CA LYS A 23 -6.94 8.16 -10.01
C LYS A 23 -6.46 6.83 -10.58
N SER A 24 -5.30 6.80 -11.24
CA SER A 24 -4.82 5.63 -11.99
C SER A 24 -4.00 4.63 -11.16
N TYR A 25 -3.53 4.99 -9.97
CA TYR A 25 -2.68 4.15 -9.12
C TYR A 25 -3.22 4.03 -7.69
N HIS A 26 -3.14 2.82 -7.13
CA HIS A 26 -3.28 2.58 -5.69
C HIS A 26 -1.93 2.79 -5.02
N ILE A 27 -1.85 3.76 -4.12
CA ILE A 27 -0.69 3.98 -3.25
C ILE A 27 -1.02 3.39 -1.88
N ILE A 28 -0.39 2.27 -1.54
CA ILE A 28 -0.67 1.53 -0.30
C ILE A 28 0.62 1.15 0.43
N ILE A 29 0.45 0.89 1.72
CA ILE A 29 1.53 0.39 2.58
C ILE A 29 1.43 -1.14 2.60
N THR A 30 2.54 -1.80 2.33
CA THR A 30 2.64 -3.26 2.40
C THR A 30 3.77 -3.64 3.36
N PRO A 31 3.81 -4.88 3.85
CA PRO A 31 5.01 -5.42 4.49
C PRO A 31 6.21 -5.28 3.54
N ALA A 32 7.42 -5.13 4.08
CA ALA A 32 8.66 -5.09 3.29
C ALA A 32 9.10 -6.47 2.78
N ASP A 33 8.55 -7.54 3.36
CA ASP A 33 8.80 -8.90 2.88
C ASP A 33 8.04 -9.13 1.57
N THR A 34 8.74 -9.59 0.53
CA THR A 34 8.17 -9.81 -0.81
C THR A 34 7.05 -10.85 -0.83
N GLY A 35 7.12 -11.87 0.05
CA GLY A 35 6.10 -12.92 0.12
C GLY A 35 4.83 -12.43 0.81
N GLU A 36 4.98 -11.68 1.90
CA GLU A 36 3.88 -11.05 2.64
C GLU A 36 3.23 -9.94 1.83
N SER A 37 4.02 -9.11 1.16
CA SER A 37 3.54 -8.02 0.31
C SER A 37 2.79 -8.54 -0.91
N ALA A 38 3.29 -9.57 -1.59
CA ALA A 38 2.58 -10.17 -2.72
C ALA A 38 1.21 -10.71 -2.33
N LYS A 39 1.11 -11.43 -1.20
CA LYS A 39 -0.19 -11.92 -0.69
C LYS A 39 -1.13 -10.78 -0.33
N TYR A 40 -0.61 -9.76 0.34
CA TYR A 40 -1.39 -8.59 0.71
C TYR A 40 -1.91 -7.83 -0.51
N ILE A 41 -1.06 -7.61 -1.53
CA ILE A 41 -1.46 -6.95 -2.78
C ILE A 41 -2.51 -7.78 -3.52
N GLU A 42 -2.36 -9.11 -3.54
CA GLU A 42 -3.35 -10.01 -4.17
C GLU A 42 -4.71 -9.95 -3.47
N ASP A 43 -4.74 -10.05 -2.14
CA ASP A 43 -5.98 -9.91 -1.37
C ASP A 43 -6.58 -8.50 -1.49
N PHE A 44 -5.72 -7.46 -1.46
CA PHE A 44 -6.11 -6.08 -1.65
C PHE A 44 -6.74 -5.89 -3.04
N SER A 45 -6.14 -6.42 -4.10
CA SER A 45 -6.66 -6.31 -5.47
C SER A 45 -8.03 -6.97 -5.61
N LYS A 46 -8.27 -8.08 -4.90
CA LYS A 46 -9.59 -8.75 -4.89
C LYS A 46 -10.66 -7.96 -4.15
N LYS A 47 -10.31 -7.26 -3.06
CA LYS A 47 -11.26 -6.51 -2.21
C LYS A 47 -10.64 -5.24 -1.62
N PRO A 48 -10.31 -4.23 -2.44
CA PRO A 48 -9.56 -3.06 -1.96
C PRO A 48 -10.34 -2.25 -0.90
N GLU A 49 -11.67 -2.39 -0.89
CA GLU A 49 -12.61 -1.73 0.02
C GLU A 49 -12.56 -2.29 1.46
N ASP A 50 -12.18 -3.55 1.61
CA ASP A 50 -12.05 -4.24 2.91
C ASP A 50 -10.66 -3.99 3.55
N PHE A 51 -9.75 -3.36 2.81
CA PHE A 51 -8.37 -3.17 3.24
C PHE A 51 -8.08 -1.74 3.67
N ASN A 52 -7.56 -1.61 4.89
CA ASN A 52 -7.21 -0.34 5.51
C ASN A 52 -5.68 -0.25 5.62
N ASP A 53 -5.15 0.95 5.87
CA ASP A 53 -3.69 1.11 6.09
C ASP A 53 -3.16 0.23 7.23
N ASN A 54 -3.96 -0.06 8.27
CA ASN A 54 -3.55 -0.96 9.35
C ASN A 54 -3.66 -2.45 8.99
N SER A 55 -4.34 -2.83 7.91
CA SER A 55 -4.52 -4.25 7.54
C SER A 55 -3.17 -4.89 7.20
N CYS A 56 -2.23 -4.15 6.62
CA CYS A 56 -0.89 -4.63 6.29
C CYS A 56 -0.09 -5.07 7.52
N LYS A 57 -0.38 -4.54 8.72
CA LYS A 57 0.29 -4.93 9.97
C LYS A 57 0.03 -6.38 10.35
N LYS A 58 -1.14 -6.92 9.96
CA LYS A 58 -1.45 -8.34 10.22
C LYS A 58 -0.63 -9.29 9.35
N TYR A 59 -0.11 -8.77 8.24
CA TYR A 59 0.70 -9.53 7.29
C TYR A 59 2.19 -9.33 7.53
N SER A 60 2.63 -8.34 8.31
CA SER A 60 4.05 -8.06 8.55
C SER A 60 4.55 -8.86 9.75
N SER A 61 5.49 -9.77 9.53
CA SER A 61 6.13 -10.52 10.62
C SER A 61 7.32 -9.77 11.26
N ASN A 62 7.94 -8.84 10.53
CA ASN A 62 9.19 -8.18 10.92
C ASN A 62 9.04 -6.70 11.29
N ASP A 63 7.80 -6.17 11.35
CA ASP A 63 7.53 -4.76 11.62
C ASP A 63 8.24 -3.81 10.63
N GLU A 64 8.44 -4.31 9.41
CA GLU A 64 9.00 -3.59 8.28
C GLU A 64 7.95 -3.45 7.19
N TYR A 65 7.88 -2.24 6.65
CA TYR A 65 6.89 -1.84 5.67
C TYR A 65 7.56 -1.10 4.51
N GLU A 66 6.85 -1.05 3.40
CA GLU A 66 7.20 -0.29 2.21
C GLU A 66 5.94 0.36 1.60
N VAL A 67 6.13 1.46 0.88
CA VAL A 67 5.06 2.11 0.15
C VAL A 67 5.19 1.69 -1.31
N VAL A 68 4.17 1.00 -1.81
CA VAL A 68 4.10 0.59 -3.22
C VAL A 68 3.00 1.35 -3.91
N SER A 69 3.23 1.60 -5.20
CA SER A 69 2.22 2.11 -6.09
C SER A 69 2.04 1.15 -7.26
N PHE A 70 0.81 0.70 -7.48
CA PHE A 70 0.47 -0.13 -8.63
C PHE A 70 -0.77 0.44 -9.30
N ARG A 71 -0.86 0.21 -10.61
CA ARG A 71 -1.94 0.75 -11.42
C ARG A 71 -3.25 0.10 -10.97
N LYS A 72 -4.30 0.89 -10.76
CA LYS A 72 -5.64 0.35 -10.57
C LYS A 72 -6.02 -0.31 -11.89
N GLU A 73 -6.63 -1.50 -11.83
CA GLU A 73 -7.28 -2.01 -13.03
C GLU A 73 -8.40 -1.03 -13.40
N GLU A 74 -8.29 -0.45 -14.59
CA GLU A 74 -9.36 0.34 -15.19
C GLU A 74 -10.47 -0.64 -15.54
N GLU A 75 -11.59 -0.59 -14.81
CA GLU A 75 -12.83 -1.31 -15.13
C GLU A 75 -13.41 -0.83 -16.47
#